data_AF-A0A0E3ZAZ8-F1
#
_entry.id   AF-A0A0E3ZAZ8-F1
#
_cell.length_a   1.000
_cell.length_b   1.000
_cell.length_c   1.000
_cell.angle_alpha   90.00
_cell.angle_beta   90.00
_cell.angle_gamma   90.00
#
_symmetry.space_group_name_H-M   'P 1'
#
loop_
_entity.id
_entity.type
_entity.pdbx_description
1 polymer ?
#
loop_
_entity_poly.entity_id
_entity_poly.type
_entity_poly.pdbx_seq_one_letter_code
_entity_poly.pdbx_strand_id
1 'polypeptide(L)' 'MKKRVTGDMNILEAVEKYPIIAEVLMRYGLGCSGCFISEMETVYDGIAVHGLDPDIVIDEINMLIEMQENGELDY' A
#
# COMPACT_ATOMS: atom_id res chain seq x y z
N MET A 1 -18.75 -5.34 1.29
CA MET A 1 -17.49 -5.77 0.65
C MET A 1 -16.38 -5.55 1.67
N LYS A 2 -15.46 -6.50 1.85
CA LYS A 2 -14.29 -6.35 2.76
C LYS A 2 -13.35 -5.31 2.15
N LYS A 3 -12.93 -4.27 2.89
CA LYS A 3 -11.91 -3.34 2.41
C LYS A 3 -10.57 -4.07 2.39
N ARG A 4 -9.92 -4.04 1.24
CA ARG A 4 -8.61 -4.70 1.01
C ARG A 4 -7.94 -4.10 -0.21
N VAL A 5 -6.64 -4.30 -0.27
CA VAL A 5 -5.79 -4.06 -1.44
C VAL A 5 -5.36 -5.38 -2.05
N THR A 6 -5.19 -5.36 -3.36
CA THR A 6 -4.64 -6.44 -4.16
C THR A 6 -3.47 -5.91 -4.96
N GLY A 7 -2.52 -6.79 -5.29
CA GLY A 7 -1.27 -6.38 -5.94
C GLY A 7 -1.45 -5.72 -7.30
N ASP A 8 -2.54 -6.00 -8.01
CA ASP A 8 -2.90 -5.45 -9.32
C ASP A 8 -3.52 -4.05 -9.27
N MET A 9 -3.85 -3.53 -8.07
CA MET A 9 -4.34 -2.15 -7.95
C MET A 9 -3.24 -1.16 -8.32
N ASN A 10 -3.62 -0.05 -8.94
CA ASN A 10 -2.70 1.06 -9.11
C ASN A 10 -2.26 1.60 -7.74
N ILE A 11 -0.98 1.89 -7.58
CA ILE A 11 -0.42 2.26 -6.28
C ILE A 11 -0.96 3.62 -5.78
N LEU A 12 -1.20 4.59 -6.67
CA LEU A 12 -1.77 5.88 -6.28
C LEU A 12 -3.23 5.73 -5.87
N GLU A 13 -4.02 5.01 -6.66
CA GLU A 13 -5.43 4.74 -6.31
C GLU A 13 -5.55 4.00 -4.97
N ALA A 14 -4.64 3.05 -4.70
CA ALA A 14 -4.58 2.35 -3.43
C ALA A 14 -4.28 3.30 -2.27
N VAL A 15 -3.28 4.17 -2.40
CA VAL A 15 -2.91 5.18 -1.39
C VAL A 15 -4.03 6.20 -1.16
N GLU A 16 -4.69 6.70 -2.21
CA GLU A 16 -5.81 7.63 -2.08
C GLU A 16 -6.99 6.98 -1.34
N LYS A 17 -7.26 5.71 -1.63
CA LYS A 17 -8.34 4.95 -1.00
C LYS A 17 -8.01 4.55 0.44
N TYR A 18 -6.75 4.29 0.72
CA TYR A 18 -6.25 3.83 2.02
C TYR A 18 -4.96 4.59 2.39
N PRO A 19 -5.07 5.79 3.00
CA PRO A 19 -3.91 6.64 3.30
C PRO A 19 -2.83 5.96 4.15
N ILE A 20 -3.20 4.96 4.95
CA ILE A 20 -2.27 4.13 5.75
C ILE A 20 -1.19 3.45 4.90
N ILE A 21 -1.47 3.18 3.62
CA ILE A 21 -0.53 2.57 2.69
C ILE A 21 0.70 3.44 2.49
N ALA A 22 0.53 4.76 2.39
CA ALA A 22 1.66 5.67 2.26
C ALA A 22 2.63 5.54 3.44
N GLU A 23 2.10 5.39 4.66
CA GLU A 23 2.93 5.20 5.86
C GLU A 23 3.66 3.84 5.85
N VAL A 24 2.98 2.77 5.47
CA VAL A 24 3.61 1.43 5.33
C VAL A 24 4.74 1.50 4.32
N LEU A 25 4.48 2.03 3.11
CA LEU A 25 5.47 2.17 2.06
C LEU A 25 6.67 3.01 2.55
N MET A 26 6.42 4.12 3.24
CA MET A 26 7.49 4.96 3.83
C MET A 26 8.34 4.21 4.86
N ARG A 27 7.75 3.31 5.68
CA ARG A 27 8.49 2.46 6.63
C ARG A 27 9.44 1.49 5.92
N TYR A 28 9.08 1.04 4.72
CA TYR A 28 9.95 0.25 3.84
C TYR A 28 10.92 1.11 3.01
N GLY A 29 10.98 2.42 3.25
CA GLY A 29 11.83 3.34 2.48
C GLY A 29 11.27 3.71 1.11
N LEU A 30 10.03 3.34 0.81
CA LEU A 30 9.31 3.68 -0.40
C LEU A 30 8.56 5.01 -0.17
N GLY A 31 9.20 6.11 -0.54
CA GLY A 31 8.52 7.39 -0.61
C GLY A 31 7.68 7.47 -1.88
N CYS A 32 6.36 7.63 -1.76
CA CYS A 32 5.50 7.97 -2.91
C CYS A 32 5.67 9.46 -3.23
N SER A 33 6.85 9.86 -3.71
CA SER A 33 7.14 11.25 -4.07
C SER A 33 6.61 11.57 -5.47
N GLY A 34 5.32 11.33 -5.72
CA GLY A 34 4.62 11.71 -6.96
C GLY A 34 5.43 11.48 -8.24
N CYS A 35 6.14 10.36 -8.34
CA CYS A 35 6.93 10.07 -9.52
C CYS A 35 5.97 9.68 -10.63
N PHE A 36 6.14 10.20 -11.84
CA PHE A 36 5.33 9.84 -13.01
C PHE A 36 5.26 8.33 -13.24
N ILE A 37 6.27 7.58 -12.80
CA ILE A 37 6.32 6.12 -12.87
C ILE A 37 5.24 5.49 -11.97
N SER A 38 5.02 6.05 -10.77
CA SER A 38 4.02 5.56 -9.82
C SER A 38 2.58 5.71 -10.33
N GLU A 39 2.31 6.61 -11.28
CA GLU A 39 0.99 6.69 -11.95
C GLU A 39 0.69 5.46 -12.81
N MET A 40 1.73 4.74 -13.26
CA MET A 40 1.60 3.57 -14.14
C MET A 40 1.89 2.24 -13.45
N GLU A 41 2.28 2.26 -12.17
CA GLU A 41 2.67 1.07 -11.42
C GLU A 41 1.51 0.44 -10.64
N THR A 42 1.52 -0.89 -10.63
CA THR A 42 0.70 -1.65 -9.67
C THR A 42 1.36 -1.61 -8.29
N VAL A 43 0.59 -1.88 -7.22
CA VAL A 43 1.14 -2.03 -5.87
C VAL A 43 2.22 -3.10 -5.86
N TYR A 44 2.01 -4.22 -6.55
CA TYR A 44 2.97 -5.31 -6.61
C TYR A 44 4.29 -4.87 -7.26
N ASP A 45 4.21 -4.29 -8.46
CA ASP A 45 5.39 -3.87 -9.23
C ASP A 45 6.16 -2.77 -8.49
N GLY A 46 5.45 -1.77 -7.97
CA GLY A 46 6.05 -0.65 -7.23
C GLY A 46 6.80 -1.08 -5.97
N ILE A 47 6.44 -2.23 -5.37
CA ILE A 47 7.22 -2.82 -4.26
C ILE A 47 8.37 -3.67 -4.80
N ALA A 48 8.11 -4.51 -5.81
CA ALA A 48 9.07 -5.48 -6.35
C ALA A 48 10.31 -4.82 -6.99
N VAL A 49 10.14 -3.71 -7.70
CA VAL A 49 11.26 -3.01 -8.38
C VAL A 49 12.28 -2.42 -7.40
N HIS A 50 11.90 -2.28 -6.14
CA HIS A 50 12.78 -1.84 -5.04
C HIS A 50 13.40 -3.01 -4.26
N GLY A 51 13.21 -4.27 -4.71
CA GLY A 51 13.83 -5.45 -4.13
C GLY A 51 13.17 -5.94 -2.84
N LEU A 52 11.94 -5.52 -2.57
CA LEU A 52 11.12 -5.96 -1.44
C LEU A 52 10.19 -7.10 -1.88
N ASP A 53 9.72 -7.90 -0.92
CA ASP A 53 8.71 -8.94 -1.16
C ASP A 53 7.30 -8.30 -1.12
N PRO A 54 6.60 -8.21 -2.25
CA PRO A 54 5.29 -7.56 -2.29
C PRO A 54 4.23 -8.29 -1.50
N ASP A 55 4.31 -9.62 -1.37
CA ASP A 55 3.29 -10.39 -0.65
C ASP A 55 3.33 -10.03 0.84
N ILE A 56 4.53 -9.89 1.42
CA ILE A 56 4.72 -9.47 2.82
C ILE A 56 4.15 -8.06 3.06
N VAL A 57 4.46 -7.11 2.16
CA VAL A 57 4.04 -5.72 2.32
C VAL A 57 2.53 -5.57 2.12
N ILE A 58 1.94 -6.28 1.14
CA ILE A 58 0.49 -6.28 0.88
C ILE A 58 -0.27 -6.92 2.05
N ASP A 59 0.26 -7.98 2.65
CA ASP A 59 -0.33 -8.60 3.83
C ASP A 59 -0.33 -7.64 5.03
N GLU A 60 0.77 -6.92 5.27
CA GLU A 60 0.82 -5.88 6.31
C GLU A 60 -0.20 -4.75 6.05
N ILE A 61 -0.27 -4.25 4.82
CA ILE A 61 -1.27 -3.25 4.41
C ILE A 61 -2.68 -3.72 4.75
N ASN A 62 -3.03 -4.94 4.35
CA ASN A 62 -4.36 -5.49 4.56
C ASN A 62 -4.67 -5.71 6.05
N MET A 63 -3.68 -6.12 6.84
CA MET A 63 -3.81 -6.23 8.30
C MET A 63 -4.14 -4.87 8.93
N LEU A 64 -3.42 -3.81 8.56
CA LEU A 64 -3.65 -2.47 9.11
C LEU A 64 -4.99 -1.88 8.69
N ILE A 65 -5.41 -2.10 7.44
CA ILE A 65 -6.76 -1.72 6.98
C ILE A 65 -7.82 -2.41 7.84
N GLU A 66 -7.68 -3.71 8.10
CA GLU A 66 -8.63 -4.48 8.93
C GLU A 66 -8.66 -3.98 10.38
N MET A 67 -7.50 -3.65 10.96
CA MET A 67 -7.42 -3.07 12.31
C MET A 67 -8.07 -1.68 12.38
N GLN A 68 -7.90 -0.82 11.35
CA GLN A 68 -8.62 0.46 11.27
C GLN A 68 -10.14 0.26 11.16
N GLU A 69 -10.58 -0.73 10.39
CA GLU A 69 -12.01 -1.05 10.28
C GLU A 69 -12.62 -1.53 11.61
N ASN A 70 -11.85 -2.27 12.40
CA ASN A 70 -12.28 -2.75 13.71
C ASN A 70 -12.21 -1.68 14.81
N GLY A 71 -11.68 -0.49 14.52
CA GLY A 71 -11.46 0.58 15.51
C GLY A 71 -10.30 0.27 16.47
N GLU A 72 -9.39 -0.62 16.07
CA GLU A 72 -8.19 -1.00 16.85
C GLU A 72 -6.99 -0.08 16.54
N LEU A 73 -7.10 0.71 15.47
CA LEU A 73 -6.15 1.77 15.10
C LEU A 73 -6.93 3.07 14.90
N ASP A 74 -6.59 4.08 15.70
CA ASP A 74 -7.06 5.47 15.55
C ASP A 74 -5.92 6.25 14.88
N TYR A 75 -6.06 6.52 13.59
CA TYR A 75 -5.05 7.17 12.76
C TYR A 75 -5.65 8.40 12.08
#